data_AF-A0A7L1X7F6-F1
#
_entry.id   AF-A0A7L1X7F6-F1
#
_cell.length_a   1.000
_cell.length_b   1.000
_cell.length_c   1.000
_cell.angle_alpha   90.00
_cell.angle_beta   90.00
_cell.angle_gamma   90.00
#
_symmetry.space_group_name_H-M   'P 1'
#
loop_
_entity.id
_entity.type
_entity.pdbx_description
1 polymer ?
#
loop_
_entity_poly.entity_id
_entity_poly.type
_entity_poly.pdbx_seq_one_letter_code
_entity_poly.pdbx_strand_id
1 'polypeptide(L)'
;EATLDLAERRRIRSAIRELQRQELERDEEALASKRFRPEHGSHRQDNKENWPRSRRLEEEQQAALAALSRQLEAITDVEELTKLLRAAGEYEERKVIRAAIRKLRAEEIEAATLAGNTQSRR
;
A
#
# COMPACT_ATOMS: atom_id res chain seq x y z
N GLU A 1 21.15 67.90 0.86
CA GLU A 1 20.25 68.64 1.76
C GLU A 1 19.33 67.63 2.44
N ALA A 2 19.58 67.33 3.72
CA ALA A 2 18.73 66.43 4.50
C ALA A 2 17.44 67.15 4.86
N THR A 3 16.30 66.46 4.89
CA THR A 3 15.03 67.05 5.36
C THR A 3 15.24 67.61 6.77
N LEU A 4 15.29 68.94 6.89
CA LEU A 4 15.70 69.66 8.10
C LEU A 4 14.67 69.50 9.23
N ASP A 5 13.45 69.08 8.91
CA ASP A 5 12.36 68.93 9.87
C ASP A 5 12.12 67.47 10.31
N LEU A 6 12.06 67.28 11.63
CA LEU A 6 11.79 65.99 12.26
C LEU A 6 10.39 65.47 11.92
N ALA A 7 9.40 66.35 11.75
CA ALA A 7 8.04 65.94 11.42
C ALA A 7 7.93 65.45 9.96
N GLU A 8 8.58 66.11 9.02
CA GLU A 8 8.73 65.61 7.64
C GLU A 8 9.42 64.24 7.60
N ARG A 9 10.50 64.05 8.36
CA ARG A 9 11.17 62.74 8.46
C ARG A 9 10.30 61.66 9.09
N ARG A 10 9.37 62.01 9.99
CA ARG A 10 8.39 61.07 10.54
C ARG A 10 7.34 60.72 9.48
N ARG A 11 6.83 61.68 8.71
CA ARG A 11 5.86 61.48 7.63
C ARG A 11 6.40 60.60 6.51
N ILE A 12 7.63 60.83 6.07
CA ILE A 12 8.28 59.99 5.05
C ILE A 12 8.45 58.56 5.57
N ARG A 13 8.90 58.38 6.82
CA ARG A 13 9.06 57.05 7.41
C ARG A 13 7.72 56.31 7.58
N SER A 14 6.64 57.01 7.95
CA SER A 14 5.31 56.39 8.01
C SER A 14 4.79 56.02 6.62
N ALA A 15 5.01 56.88 5.62
CA ALA A 15 4.61 56.60 4.24
C ALA A 15 5.34 55.37 3.66
N ILE A 16 6.65 55.23 3.92
CA ILE A 16 7.42 54.05 3.49
C ILE A 16 6.90 52.77 4.16
N ARG A 17 6.63 52.81 5.48
CA ARG A 17 6.07 51.66 6.19
C ARG A 17 4.68 51.28 5.67
N GLU A 18 3.89 52.27 5.28
CA GLU A 18 2.55 52.05 4.73
C GLU A 18 2.62 51.42 3.34
N LEU A 19 3.50 51.90 2.47
CA LEU A 19 3.73 51.30 1.15
C LEU A 19 4.20 49.84 1.27
N GLN A 20 5.14 49.57 2.17
CA GLN A 20 5.63 48.20 2.40
C GLN A 20 4.52 47.26 2.91
N ARG A 21 3.58 47.76 3.74
CA ARG A 21 2.42 46.96 4.18
C ARG A 21 1.49 46.63 3.02
N GLN A 22 1.20 47.61 2.17
CA GLN A 22 0.33 47.41 1.00
C GLN A 22 0.96 46.47 -0.03
N GLU A 23 2.28 46.51 -0.20
CA GLU A 23 3.01 45.56 -1.06
C GLU A 23 2.88 44.12 -0.55
N LEU A 24 3.08 43.90 0.76
CA LEU A 24 2.94 42.59 1.38
C LEU A 24 1.50 42.05 1.28
N GLU A 25 0.50 42.90 1.48
CA GLU A 25 -0.92 42.53 1.37
C GLU A 25 -1.28 42.12 -0.06
N ARG A 26 -0.81 42.88 -1.07
CA ARG A 26 -1.00 42.54 -2.49
C ARG A 26 -0.31 41.23 -2.88
N ASP A 27 0.88 40.99 -2.36
CA ASP A 27 1.61 39.73 -2.59
C ASP A 27 0.87 38.54 -1.94
N GLU A 28 0.33 38.71 -0.73
CA GLU A 28 -0.52 37.71 -0.08
C GLU A 28 -1.81 37.45 -0.86
N GLU A 29 -2.48 38.48 -1.37
CA GLU A 29 -3.68 38.35 -2.22
C GLU A 29 -3.39 37.62 -3.54
N ALA A 30 -2.24 37.91 -4.17
CA ALA A 30 -1.81 37.23 -5.39
C ALA A 30 -1.48 35.74 -5.13
N LEU A 31 -0.88 35.44 -3.97
CA LEU A 31 -0.64 34.06 -3.53
C LEU A 31 -1.93 33.36 -3.12
N ALA A 32 -2.87 34.04 -2.47
CA ALA A 32 -4.18 33.50 -2.08
C ALA A 32 -5.05 33.20 -3.31
N SER A 33 -5.04 34.08 -4.31
CA SER A 33 -5.70 33.88 -5.60
C SER A 33 -5.14 32.68 -6.36
N LYS A 34 -3.86 32.31 -6.14
CA LYS A 34 -3.26 31.07 -6.63
C LYS A 34 -3.56 29.84 -5.76
N ARG A 35 -3.79 30.02 -4.46
CA ARG A 35 -4.16 28.95 -3.51
C ARG A 35 -5.60 28.45 -3.72
N PHE A 36 -6.46 29.23 -4.37
CA PHE A 36 -7.78 28.80 -4.84
C PHE A 36 -7.83 28.57 -6.36
N ARG A 37 -7.00 27.64 -6.84
CA ARG A 37 -7.15 27.05 -8.17
C ARG A 37 -7.95 25.75 -8.03
N PRO A 38 -9.17 25.59 -8.58
CA PRO A 38 -9.85 24.30 -8.63
C PRO A 38 -9.27 23.43 -9.76
N GLU A 39 -7.95 23.49 -9.98
CA GLU A 39 -7.25 22.80 -11.07
C GLU A 39 -6.32 21.71 -10.54
N HIS A 40 -6.66 21.14 -9.37
CA HIS A 40 -6.13 19.86 -8.89
C HIS A 40 -7.22 18.77 -8.85
N GLY A 41 -8.35 18.99 -9.52
CA GLY A 41 -9.43 18.00 -9.65
C GLY A 41 -9.40 17.18 -10.96
N SER A 42 -8.62 17.58 -11.97
CA SER A 42 -8.72 16.97 -13.32
C SER A 42 -7.52 16.10 -13.73
N HIS A 43 -6.35 16.19 -13.09
CA HIS A 43 -5.19 15.36 -13.46
C HIS A 43 -5.00 14.07 -12.62
N ARG A 44 -6.03 13.66 -11.86
CA ARG A 44 -6.05 12.39 -11.10
C ARG A 44 -7.28 11.54 -11.44
N GLN A 45 -7.83 11.67 -12.65
CA GLN A 45 -9.05 10.94 -13.02
C GLN A 45 -8.87 9.94 -14.18
N ASP A 46 -7.70 9.86 -14.81
CA ASP A 46 -7.54 8.97 -15.98
C ASP A 46 -6.97 7.59 -15.65
N ASN A 47 -6.81 7.26 -14.36
CA ASN A 47 -6.41 5.90 -13.93
C ASN A 47 -7.51 5.18 -13.15
N LYS A 48 -8.79 5.43 -13.46
CA LYS A 48 -9.94 4.70 -12.89
C LYS A 48 -10.32 3.43 -13.67
N GLU A 49 -9.88 3.29 -14.91
CA GLU A 49 -10.20 2.12 -15.75
C GLU A 49 -9.33 0.89 -15.45
N ASN A 50 -8.12 1.06 -14.88
CA ASN A 50 -7.24 -0.06 -14.55
C ASN A 50 -7.59 -0.75 -13.22
N TRP A 51 -8.29 -0.08 -12.30
CA TRP A 51 -8.77 -0.66 -11.05
C TRP A 51 -9.62 -1.93 -11.23
N PRO A 52 -10.69 -1.91 -12.06
CA PRO A 52 -11.52 -3.10 -12.26
C PRO A 52 -10.80 -4.22 -13.02
N ARG A 53 -9.85 -3.91 -13.92
CA ARG A 53 -9.07 -4.94 -14.63
C ARG A 53 -8.04 -5.61 -13.72
N SER A 54 -7.35 -4.83 -12.89
CA SER A 54 -6.41 -5.34 -11.89
C SER A 54 -7.13 -6.22 -10.86
N ARG A 55 -8.30 -5.79 -10.37
CA ARG A 55 -9.11 -6.60 -9.44
C ARG A 55 -9.56 -7.92 -10.07
N ARG A 56 -10.02 -7.93 -11.33
CA ARG A 56 -10.43 -9.17 -12.01
C ARG A 56 -9.27 -10.16 -12.15
N LEU A 57 -8.09 -9.67 -12.52
CA LEU A 57 -6.90 -10.51 -12.62
C LEU A 57 -6.49 -11.09 -11.25
N GLU A 58 -6.59 -10.29 -10.18
CA GLU A 58 -6.35 -10.75 -8.81
C GLU A 58 -7.39 -11.81 -8.37
N GLU A 59 -8.67 -11.61 -8.71
CA GLU A 59 -9.75 -12.57 -8.43
C GLU A 59 -9.55 -13.88 -9.18
N GLU A 60 -9.17 -13.82 -10.45
CA GLU A 60 -8.84 -14.99 -11.28
C GLU A 60 -7.64 -15.75 -10.70
N GLN A 61 -6.60 -15.03 -10.26
CA GLN A 61 -5.43 -15.63 -9.64
C GLN A 61 -5.78 -16.28 -8.29
N GLN A 62 -6.62 -15.64 -7.47
CA GLN A 62 -7.11 -16.22 -6.23
C GLN A 62 -7.96 -17.47 -6.48
N ALA A 63 -8.81 -17.46 -7.51
CA ALA A 63 -9.61 -18.62 -7.90
C ALA A 63 -8.72 -19.78 -8.35
N ALA A 64 -7.66 -19.51 -9.12
CA ALA A 64 -6.68 -20.51 -9.52
C ALA A 64 -5.94 -21.11 -8.32
N LEU A 65 -5.50 -20.28 -7.37
CA LEU A 65 -4.86 -20.75 -6.13
C LEU A 65 -5.81 -21.57 -5.26
N ALA A 66 -7.09 -21.19 -5.19
CA ALA A 66 -8.10 -21.95 -4.46
C ALA A 66 -8.37 -23.32 -5.11
N ALA A 67 -8.42 -23.38 -6.44
CA ALA A 67 -8.54 -24.64 -7.18
C ALA A 67 -7.32 -25.55 -6.93
N LEU A 68 -6.12 -24.98 -6.99
CA LEU A 68 -4.88 -25.68 -6.66
C LEU A 68 -4.92 -26.21 -5.22
N SER A 69 -5.36 -25.39 -4.25
CA SER A 69 -5.48 -25.82 -2.85
C SER A 69 -6.38 -27.06 -2.71
N ARG A 70 -7.52 -27.09 -3.39
CA ARG A 70 -8.42 -28.26 -3.36
C ARG A 70 -7.79 -29.50 -4.00
N GLN A 71 -7.02 -29.33 -5.08
CA GLN A 71 -6.31 -30.44 -5.71
C GLN A 71 -5.23 -30.99 -4.77
N LEU A 72 -4.51 -30.12 -4.04
CA LEU A 72 -3.49 -30.53 -3.09
C LEU A 72 -4.07 -31.24 -1.87
N GLU A 73 -5.29 -30.89 -1.44
CA GLU A 73 -5.99 -31.63 -0.36
C GLU A 73 -6.31 -33.08 -0.74
N ALA A 74 -6.47 -33.38 -2.03
CA ALA A 74 -6.64 -34.75 -2.50
C ALA A 74 -5.33 -35.56 -2.52
N ILE A 75 -4.18 -34.89 -2.42
CA ILE A 75 -2.86 -35.53 -2.41
C ILE A 75 -2.44 -35.72 -0.95
N THR A 76 -2.35 -36.97 -0.52
CA THR A 76 -1.92 -37.36 0.84
C THR A 76 -0.44 -37.75 0.91
N ASP A 77 0.29 -37.67 -0.19
CA ASP A 77 1.71 -38.04 -0.26
C ASP A 77 2.62 -36.79 -0.31
N VAL A 78 3.54 -36.71 0.65
CA VAL A 78 4.55 -35.65 0.75
C VAL A 78 5.54 -35.68 -0.44
N GLU A 79 5.85 -36.85 -0.98
CA GLU A 79 6.78 -37.00 -2.10
C GLU A 79 6.20 -36.38 -3.38
N GLU A 80 4.92 -36.65 -3.67
CA GLU A 80 4.18 -36.05 -4.78
C GLU A 80 4.05 -34.53 -4.64
N LEU A 81 3.71 -34.02 -3.44
CA LEU A 81 3.70 -32.58 -3.18
C LEU A 81 5.09 -31.93 -3.37
N THR A 82 6.17 -32.66 -3.05
CA THR A 82 7.54 -32.18 -3.24
C THR A 82 7.91 -32.11 -4.74
N LYS A 83 7.42 -33.04 -5.55
CA LYS A 83 7.57 -32.96 -7.02
C LYS A 83 6.85 -31.74 -7.57
N LEU A 84 5.60 -31.51 -7.15
CA LEU A 84 4.84 -30.31 -7.53
C LEU A 84 5.54 -29.02 -7.09
N LEU A 85 6.13 -28.99 -5.90
CA LEU A 85 6.86 -27.83 -5.40
C LEU A 85 8.07 -27.48 -6.29
N ARG A 86 8.76 -28.49 -6.84
CA ARG A 86 9.90 -28.30 -7.76
C ARG A 86 9.45 -27.82 -9.14
N ALA A 87 8.27 -28.24 -9.58
CA ALA A 87 7.69 -27.85 -10.86
C ALA A 87 7.05 -26.44 -10.84
N ALA A 88 6.61 -25.96 -9.68
CA ALA A 88 5.91 -24.68 -9.54
C ALA A 88 6.81 -23.46 -9.83
N GLY A 89 6.45 -22.70 -10.85
CA GLY A 89 7.15 -21.49 -11.30
C GLY A 89 6.82 -20.26 -10.45
N GLU A 90 5.60 -20.17 -9.95
CA GLU A 90 5.13 -18.98 -9.22
C GLU A 90 5.31 -19.09 -7.71
N TYR A 91 5.54 -17.94 -7.05
CA TYR A 91 5.75 -17.91 -5.60
C TYR A 91 4.49 -18.29 -4.82
N GLU A 92 3.33 -17.79 -5.23
CA GLU A 92 2.06 -18.08 -4.54
C GLU A 92 1.70 -19.57 -4.65
N GLU A 93 1.94 -20.21 -5.80
CA GLU A 93 1.76 -21.66 -5.95
C GLU A 93 2.66 -22.44 -4.97
N ARG A 94 3.96 -22.12 -4.93
CA ARG A 94 4.91 -22.73 -3.98
C ARG A 94 4.48 -22.53 -2.52
N LYS A 95 3.89 -21.38 -2.19
CA LYS A 95 3.39 -21.07 -0.84
C LYS A 95 2.20 -21.95 -0.48
N VAL A 96 1.23 -22.14 -1.38
CA VAL A 96 0.09 -23.05 -1.18
C VAL A 96 0.58 -24.50 -1.04
N ILE A 97 1.48 -24.96 -1.90
CA ILE A 97 2.04 -26.31 -1.85
C ILE A 97 2.79 -26.55 -0.52
N ARG A 98 3.62 -25.61 -0.06
CA ARG A 98 4.30 -25.72 1.25
C ARG A 98 3.33 -25.74 2.43
N ALA A 99 2.19 -25.07 2.34
CA ALA A 99 1.17 -25.13 3.38
C ALA A 99 0.55 -26.53 3.46
N ALA A 100 0.24 -27.14 2.31
CA ALA A 100 -0.26 -28.52 2.25
C ALA A 100 0.74 -29.54 2.83
N ILE A 101 2.02 -29.44 2.46
CA ILE A 101 3.08 -30.32 3.01
C ILE A 101 3.18 -30.20 4.54
N ARG A 102 3.12 -28.97 5.06
CA ARG A 102 3.17 -28.74 6.51
C ARG A 102 1.96 -29.35 7.22
N LYS A 103 0.77 -29.26 6.63
CA LYS A 103 -0.46 -29.86 7.17
C LYS A 103 -0.34 -31.38 7.26
N LEU A 104 0.06 -32.06 6.18
CA LEU A 104 0.24 -33.51 6.18
C LEU A 104 1.26 -33.98 7.23
N ARG A 105 2.41 -33.33 7.31
CA ARG A 105 3.43 -33.67 8.32
C ARG A 105 2.94 -33.45 9.75
N ALA A 106 2.13 -32.41 9.98
CA ALA A 106 1.54 -32.17 11.29
C ALA A 106 0.56 -33.29 11.66
N GLU A 107 -0.29 -33.72 10.72
CA GLU A 107 -1.23 -34.83 10.91
C GLU A 107 -0.49 -36.17 11.18
N GLU A 108 0.60 -36.44 10.45
CA GLU A 108 1.46 -37.62 10.69
C GLU A 108 2.05 -37.62 12.10
N ILE A 109 2.55 -36.46 12.56
CA ILE A 109 3.10 -36.30 13.91
C ILE A 109 2.00 -36.48 14.95
N GLU A 110 0.85 -35.84 14.80
CA GLU A 110 -0.29 -35.97 15.72
C GLU A 110 -0.74 -37.44 15.83
N ALA A 111 -0.89 -38.13 14.69
CA ALA A 111 -1.22 -39.56 14.67
C ALA A 111 -0.15 -40.42 15.40
N ALA A 112 1.13 -40.13 15.18
CA ALA A 112 2.23 -40.82 15.87
C ALA A 112 2.23 -40.56 17.38
N THR A 113 1.95 -39.33 17.82
CA THR A 113 1.88 -38.98 19.25
C THR A 113 0.69 -39.66 19.94
N LEU A 114 -0.46 -39.75 19.26
CA LEU A 114 -1.63 -40.49 19.74
C LEU A 114 -1.30 -41.98 19.89
N ALA A 115 -0.66 -42.59 18.88
CA ALA A 115 -0.24 -43.99 18.94
C ALA A 115 0.77 -44.24 20.07
N GLY A 116 1.78 -43.38 20.24
CA GLY A 116 2.77 -43.50 21.32
C GLY A 116 2.14 -43.41 22.72
N ASN A 117 1.14 -42.52 22.91
CA ASN A 117 0.41 -42.41 24.18
C ASN A 117 -0.43 -43.66 24.50
N THR A 118 -0.93 -44.37 23.49
CA THR A 118 -1.67 -45.64 23.72
C THR A 118 -0.75 -46.79 24.12
N GLN A 119 0.51 -46.79 23.68
CA GLN A 119 1.50 -47.81 24.05
C GLN A 119 2.08 -47.60 25.45
N SER A 120 2.18 -46.35 25.92
CA SER A 120 2.62 -46.04 27.29
C SER A 120 1.58 -46.33 28.38
N ARG A 121 0.33 -46.66 28.02
CA ARG A 121 -0.78 -46.96 28.94
C ARG A 121 -1.10 -48.45 29.11
N ARG A 122 -0.28 -49.35 28.54
CA ARG A 122 -0.41 -50.80 28.70
C ARG A 122 0.65 -51.37 29.62
#